data_AF-A0AAW3SUX8-F1
#
_entry.id   AF-A0AAW3SUX8-F1
#
_cell.length_a   1.000
_cell.length_b   1.000
_cell.length_c   1.000
_cell.angle_alpha   90.00
_cell.angle_beta   90.00
_cell.angle_gamma   90.00
#
_symmetry.space_group_name_H-M   'P 1'
#
loop_
_entity.id
_entity.type
_entity.pdbx_description
1 polymer ?
#
loop_
_entity_poly.entity_id
_entity_poly.type
_entity_poly.pdbx_seq_one_letter_code
_entity_poly.pdbx_strand_id
1 'polypeptide(L)'
;MKIKISSIREAGNLQKERIVIRVESACDIGEFILLQTGFKDGSINSGVYETFWFPDKMVRPGDYVVVYTKKGTRSEKPFNEATSHFFYMGNLEPIWNREERSAVLMHAPEWQSFQAT
;
A
#
# COMPACT_ATOMS: atom_id res chain seq x y z
N MET A 1 -5.06 12.63 6.66
CA MET A 1 -4.99 11.17 6.96
C MET A 1 -3.81 10.93 7.89
N LYS A 2 -3.80 9.84 8.66
CA LYS A 2 -2.67 9.51 9.57
C LYS A 2 -1.43 8.96 8.84
N ILE A 3 -1.63 8.49 7.62
CA ILE A 3 -0.60 8.02 6.70
C ILE A 3 -0.80 8.64 5.32
N LYS A 4 0.25 8.67 4.50
CA LYS A 4 0.17 9.12 3.10
C LYS A 4 1.09 8.33 2.19
N ILE A 5 0.67 8.11 0.94
CA ILE A 5 1.59 7.61 -0.10
C ILE A 5 2.60 8.72 -0.38
N SER A 6 3.89 8.41 -0.25
CA SER A 6 4.96 9.35 -0.59
C SER A 6 5.48 9.13 -2.01
N SER A 7 5.48 7.88 -2.49
CA SER A 7 5.97 7.56 -3.84
C SER A 7 5.66 6.13 -4.25
N ILE A 8 5.47 5.94 -5.56
CA ILE A 8 5.69 4.66 -6.25
C ILE A 8 7.14 4.68 -6.74
N ARG A 9 7.92 3.64 -6.43
CA ARG A 9 9.34 3.55 -6.80
C ARG A 9 9.58 2.38 -7.73
N GLU A 10 10.45 2.57 -8.72
CA GLU A 10 10.91 1.51 -9.63
C GLU A 10 9.75 0.82 -10.38
N ALA A 11 8.76 1.61 -10.83
CA ALA A 11 7.64 1.13 -11.62
C ALA A 11 8.12 0.33 -12.85
N GLY A 12 7.56 -0.86 -13.06
CA GLY A 12 7.96 -1.76 -14.15
C GLY A 12 9.13 -2.68 -13.83
N ASN A 13 9.80 -2.51 -12.68
CA ASN A 13 10.86 -3.41 -12.23
C ASN A 13 10.39 -4.26 -11.05
N LEU A 14 9.81 -5.44 -11.32
CA LEU A 14 9.24 -6.32 -10.30
C LEU A 14 10.14 -6.55 -9.07
N GLN A 15 11.45 -6.62 -9.26
CA GLN A 15 12.38 -6.88 -8.15
C GLN A 15 12.48 -5.74 -7.15
N LYS A 16 12.20 -4.51 -7.58
CA LYS A 16 12.34 -3.29 -6.78
C LYS A 16 11.06 -2.46 -6.66
N GLU A 17 10.05 -2.75 -7.47
CA GLU A 17 8.79 -2.03 -7.55
C GLU A 17 8.08 -2.07 -6.19
N ARG A 18 7.77 -0.88 -5.67
CA ARG A 18 7.14 -0.74 -4.36
C ARG A 18 6.42 0.59 -4.19
N ILE A 19 5.41 0.58 -3.35
CA ILE A 19 4.80 1.78 -2.79
C ILE A 19 5.49 2.10 -1.46
N VAL A 20 5.82 3.38 -1.26
CA VAL A 20 6.33 3.91 0.00
C VAL A 20 5.25 4.80 0.60
N ILE A 21 4.91 4.52 1.85
CA ILE A 21 3.90 5.21 2.63
C ILE A 21 4.60 5.80 3.86
N ARG A 22 4.32 7.07 4.13
CA ARG A 22 4.83 7.78 5.30
C ARG A 22 3.78 7.79 6.41
N VAL A 23 4.20 7.48 7.64
CA VAL A 23 3.36 7.58 8.83
C VAL A 23 3.53 8.97 9.46
N GLU A 24 2.44 9.72 9.53
CA GLU A 24 2.40 11.10 10.06
C GLU A 24 1.82 11.15 11.48
N SER A 25 1.00 10.17 11.85
CA SER A 25 0.40 10.03 13.17
C SER A 25 0.29 8.55 13.53
N ALA A 26 0.36 8.22 14.83
CA ALA A 26 0.23 6.84 15.27
C ALA A 26 -1.13 6.25 14.88
N CYS A 27 -1.14 5.04 14.34
CA CYS A 27 -2.34 4.31 13.94
C CYS A 27 -2.06 2.82 13.83
N ASP A 28 -3.12 2.02 13.72
CA ASP A 28 -3.01 0.68 13.18
C ASP A 28 -3.07 0.75 11.65
N ILE A 29 -2.06 0.21 10.96
CA ILE A 29 -2.05 0.17 9.49
C ILE A 29 -3.10 -0.82 8.94
N GLY A 30 -3.56 -1.78 9.74
CA GLY A 30 -4.62 -2.73 9.38
C GLY A 30 -5.97 -2.07 9.09
N GLU A 31 -6.19 -0.85 9.60
CA GLU A 31 -7.38 -0.03 9.30
C GLU A 31 -7.36 0.59 7.89
N PHE A 32 -6.33 0.32 7.09
CA PHE A 32 -6.18 0.87 5.75
C PHE A 32 -6.20 -0.22 4.68
N ILE A 33 -6.63 0.17 3.49
CA ILE A 33 -6.58 -0.66 2.29
C ILE A 33 -5.85 0.12 1.21
N LEU A 34 -4.86 -0.51 0.58
CA LEU A 34 -4.17 0.02 -0.59
C LEU A 34 -4.84 -0.53 -1.84
N LEU A 35 -5.31 0.37 -2.70
CA LEU A 35 -5.97 0.04 -3.96
C LEU A 35 -5.12 0.52 -5.12
N GLN A 36 -5.08 -0.28 -6.18
CA GLN A 36 -4.80 0.22 -7.52
C GLN A 36 -6.13 0.54 -8.20
N THR A 37 -6.38 1.82 -8.43
CA THR A 37 -7.60 2.29 -9.11
C THR A 37 -7.31 2.70 -10.55
N GLY A 38 -8.36 2.80 -11.35
CA GLY A 38 -8.28 3.45 -12.65
C GLY A 38 -8.05 4.96 -12.48
N PHE A 39 -7.30 5.55 -13.41
CA PHE A 39 -6.99 6.97 -13.41
C PHE A 39 -7.14 7.53 -14.82
N LYS A 40 -7.84 8.66 -14.94
CA LYS A 40 -8.04 9.36 -16.20
C LYS A 40 -8.30 10.85 -15.92
N ASP A 41 -7.72 11.71 -16.74
CA ASP A 41 -7.95 13.17 -16.71
C ASP A 41 -7.74 13.80 -15.32
N GLY A 42 -6.71 13.34 -14.58
CA GLY A 42 -6.38 13.88 -13.26
C GLY A 42 -7.22 13.31 -12.11
N SER A 43 -8.12 12.38 -12.39
CA SER A 43 -9.09 11.83 -11.42
C SER A 43 -9.08 10.31 -11.37
N ILE A 44 -9.42 9.75 -10.22
CA ILE A 44 -9.67 8.31 -10.09
C ILE A 44 -11.06 7.96 -10.66
N ASN A 45 -11.22 6.72 -11.11
CA ASN A 45 -12.53 6.15 -11.46
C ASN A 45 -12.81 4.89 -10.63
N SER A 46 -13.98 4.29 -10.84
CA SER A 46 -14.46 3.13 -10.07
C SER A 46 -13.75 1.81 -10.39
N GLY A 47 -12.85 1.77 -11.38
CA GLY A 47 -12.07 0.58 -11.67
C GLY A 47 -11.12 0.27 -10.52
N VAL A 48 -11.20 -0.94 -9.96
CA VAL A 48 -10.28 -1.48 -8.96
C VAL A 48 -9.63 -2.72 -9.54
N TYR A 49 -8.30 -2.75 -9.55
CA TYR A 49 -7.53 -3.78 -10.27
C TYR A 49 -6.73 -4.66 -9.32
N GLU A 50 -6.08 -4.05 -8.34
CA GLU A 50 -5.28 -4.72 -7.33
C GLU A 50 -5.66 -4.15 -5.97
N THR A 51 -5.61 -4.99 -4.94
CA THR A 51 -6.01 -4.62 -3.59
C THR A 51 -5.10 -5.29 -2.59
N PHE A 52 -4.62 -4.53 -1.62
CA PHE A 52 -3.81 -5.02 -0.52
C PHE A 52 -4.42 -4.58 0.81
N TRP A 53 -4.87 -5.57 1.58
CA TRP A 53 -5.34 -5.38 2.95
C TRP A 53 -4.14 -5.57 3.87
N PHE A 54 -3.81 -4.52 4.62
CA PHE A 54 -2.74 -4.62 5.58
C PHE A 54 -3.19 -5.51 6.76
N PRO A 55 -2.31 -6.35 7.31
CA PRO A 55 -2.58 -6.98 8.60
C PRO A 55 -2.43 -5.94 9.72
N ASP A 56 -3.09 -6.20 10.85
CA ASP A 56 -2.98 -5.37 12.06
C ASP A 56 -1.52 -5.18 12.46
N LYS A 57 -1.14 -3.91 12.59
CA LYS A 57 0.20 -3.47 12.99
C LYS A 57 0.16 -2.00 13.39
N MET A 58 0.45 -1.76 14.66
CA MET A 58 0.70 -0.42 15.17
C MET A 58 1.95 0.18 14.53
N VAL A 59 1.82 1.39 14.00
CA VAL A 59 2.90 2.21 13.45
C VAL A 59 2.93 3.57 14.13
N ARG A 60 4.11 4.20 14.19
CA ARG A 60 4.30 5.49 14.86
C ARG A 60 4.71 6.60 13.90
N PRO A 61 4.52 7.88 14.27
CA PRO A 61 4.97 9.00 13.45
C PRO A 61 6.45 8.84 13.12
N GLY A 62 6.78 9.05 11.86
CA GLY A 62 8.15 8.90 11.41
C GLY A 62 8.53 7.50 10.91
N ASP A 63 7.64 6.51 10.99
CA ASP A 63 7.85 5.20 10.35
C ASP A 63 7.62 5.25 8.82
N TYR A 64 8.07 4.19 8.16
CA TYR A 64 7.81 3.92 6.75
C TYR A 64 7.05 2.60 6.61
N VAL A 65 6.00 2.59 5.81
CA VAL A 65 5.34 1.37 5.35
C VAL A 65 5.71 1.18 3.88
N VAL A 66 6.32 0.05 3.55
CA VAL A 66 6.84 -0.25 2.22
C VAL A 66 6.14 -1.50 1.70
N VAL A 67 5.40 -1.36 0.62
CA VAL A 67 4.64 -2.45 0.00
C VAL A 67 5.29 -2.81 -1.33
N TYR A 68 6.00 -3.93 -1.38
CA TYR A 68 6.54 -4.48 -2.63
C TYR A 68 5.45 -5.18 -3.42
N THR A 69 5.47 -5.03 -4.75
CA THR A 69 4.55 -5.73 -5.65
C THR A 69 4.77 -7.24 -5.63
N LYS A 70 6.03 -7.68 -5.59
CA LYS A 70 6.41 -9.09 -5.67
C LYS A 70 6.05 -9.93 -4.44
N LYS A 71 6.26 -11.24 -4.54
CA LYS A 71 6.27 -12.17 -3.40
C LYS A 71 7.40 -11.87 -2.41
N GLY A 72 7.11 -12.12 -1.13
CA GLY A 72 8.08 -12.03 -0.05
C GLY A 72 7.43 -12.29 1.30
N THR A 73 8.25 -12.18 2.35
CA THR A 73 7.81 -12.40 3.74
C THR A 73 7.88 -11.08 4.48
N ARG A 74 6.82 -10.74 5.23
CA ARG A 74 6.76 -9.53 6.04
C ARG A 74 8.00 -9.43 6.93
N SER A 75 8.58 -8.24 7.01
CA SER A 75 9.73 -7.97 7.87
C SER A 75 9.75 -6.52 8.32
N GLU A 76 10.57 -6.22 9.32
CA GLU A 76 10.78 -4.88 9.84
C GLU A 76 12.28 -4.61 9.90
N LYS A 77 12.68 -3.38 9.59
CA LYS A 77 14.06 -2.93 9.79
C LYS A 77 14.10 -1.58 10.46
N PRO A 78 14.91 -1.40 11.51
CA PRO A 78 15.23 -0.07 12.03
C PRO A 78 15.86 0.78 10.93
N PHE A 79 15.51 2.06 10.91
CA PHE A 79 16.09 3.08 10.04
C PHE A 79 16.17 4.40 10.80
N ASN A 80 17.37 4.72 11.31
CA ASN A 80 17.57 5.82 12.27
C ASN A 80 16.62 5.67 13.47
N GLU A 81 15.86 6.71 13.82
CA GLU A 81 14.87 6.72 14.89
C GLU A 81 13.50 6.14 14.47
N ALA A 82 13.39 5.63 13.23
CA ALA A 82 12.16 5.09 12.65
C ALA A 82 12.25 3.57 12.41
N THR A 83 11.10 2.97 12.12
CA THR A 83 11.02 1.59 11.63
C THR A 83 10.46 1.58 10.20
N SER A 84 11.06 0.79 9.32
CA SER A 84 10.50 0.44 8.03
C SER A 84 9.78 -0.91 8.12
N HIS A 85 8.50 -0.93 7.82
CA HIS A 85 7.63 -2.10 7.82
C HIS A 85 7.44 -2.58 6.37
N PHE A 86 7.93 -3.78 6.04
CA PHE A 86 7.92 -4.31 4.69
C PHE A 86 6.81 -5.32 4.49
N PHE A 87 5.97 -5.09 3.48
CA PHE A 87 4.86 -5.92 3.04
C PHE A 87 5.03 -6.29 1.56
N TYR A 88 4.31 -7.32 1.13
CA TYR A 88 4.45 -7.93 -0.19
C TYR A 88 3.08 -8.32 -0.73
N MET A 89 2.69 -7.80 -1.89
CA MET A 89 1.39 -8.08 -2.51
C MET A 89 1.32 -9.49 -3.12
N GLY A 90 2.47 -10.05 -3.51
CA GLY A 90 2.55 -11.42 -4.02
C GLY A 90 2.35 -11.56 -5.52
N ASN A 91 2.27 -10.46 -6.26
CA ASN A 91 2.13 -10.47 -7.72
C ASN A 91 3.36 -11.10 -8.39
N LEU A 92 3.14 -11.66 -9.58
CA LEU A 92 4.18 -12.27 -10.42
C LEU A 92 4.76 -11.29 -11.44
N GLU A 93 4.14 -10.13 -11.61
CA GLU A 93 4.49 -9.11 -12.60
C GLU A 93 4.38 -7.70 -11.99
N PRO A 94 5.12 -6.70 -12.50
CA PRO A 94 5.01 -5.33 -12.02
C PRO A 94 3.68 -4.72 -12.46
N ILE A 95 3.07 -3.90 -11.59
CA ILE A 95 1.70 -3.39 -11.78
C ILE A 95 1.64 -1.87 -11.93
N TRP A 96 2.72 -1.14 -11.62
CA TRP A 96 2.67 0.32 -11.52
C TRP A 96 3.21 1.07 -12.75
N ASN A 97 3.72 0.38 -13.77
CA ASN A 97 4.11 0.99 -15.04
C ASN A 97 2.89 1.17 -15.98
N ARG A 98 1.88 1.90 -15.51
CA ARG A 98 0.58 2.09 -16.16
C ARG A 98 0.09 3.52 -15.92
N GLU A 99 -0.03 4.33 -16.95
CA GLU A 99 -0.46 5.74 -16.84
C GLU A 99 -1.94 5.87 -16.46
N GLU A 100 -2.73 4.86 -16.81
CA GLU A 100 -4.17 4.74 -16.54
C GLU A 100 -4.49 4.17 -15.14
N ARG A 101 -3.50 4.12 -14.24
CA ARG A 101 -3.61 3.58 -12.89
C ARG A 101 -3.10 4.57 -11.86
N SER A 102 -3.72 4.55 -10.67
CA SER A 102 -3.27 5.33 -9.53
C SER A 102 -3.33 4.49 -8.25
N ALA A 103 -2.50 4.82 -7.29
CA ALA A 103 -2.51 4.21 -5.97
C ALA A 103 -3.39 5.03 -5.02
N VAL A 104 -4.34 4.39 -4.35
CA VAL A 104 -5.24 5.00 -3.39
C VAL A 104 -5.06 4.31 -2.03
N LEU A 105 -4.90 5.10 -0.98
CA LEU A 105 -5.08 4.64 0.39
C LEU A 105 -6.48 4.98 0.86
N MET A 106 -7.24 3.95 1.18
CA MET A 106 -8.56 4.07 1.81
C MET A 106 -8.41 3.78 3.30
N HIS A 107 -9.03 4.59 4.14
CA HIS A 107 -9.17 4.32 5.57
C HIS A 107 -10.51 3.64 5.80
N ALA A 108 -10.49 2.39 6.23
CA ALA A 108 -11.63 1.49 6.37
C ALA A 108 -11.60 0.78 7.74
N PRO A 109 -11.76 1.51 8.85
CA PRO A 109 -11.71 0.94 10.20
C PRO A 109 -12.93 0.05 10.50
N GLU A 110 -14.01 0.20 9.73
CA GLU A 110 -15.23 -0.60 9.84
C GLU A 110 -15.54 -1.20 8.46
N TRP A 111 -15.76 -2.51 8.43
CA TRP A 111 -16.11 -3.24 7.22
C TRP A 111 -16.96 -4.47 7.58
N GLN A 112 -17.70 -4.98 6.60
CA GLN A 112 -18.46 -6.21 6.71
C GLN A 112 -18.27 -7.04 5.44
N SER A 113 -18.32 -8.35 5.57
CA SER A 113 -18.37 -9.28 4.44
C SER A 113 -19.62 -10.13 4.51
N PHE A 114 -20.13 -10.51 3.34
CA PHE A 114 -21.22 -11.46 3.21
C PHE A 114 -20.83 -12.47 2.15
N GLN A 115 -20.82 -13.74 2.51
CA GLN A 115 -20.42 -14.81 1.60
C GLN A 115 -21.66 -15.31 0.84
N ALA A 116 -21.51 -15.49 -0.48
CA ALA A 116 -22.54 -16.17 -1.27
C ALA A 116 -22.69 -17.61 -0.76
N THR A 117 -23.92 -17.98 -0.44
CA THR A 117 -24.33 -19.35 -0.12
C THR A 117 -24.60 -20.17 -1.36
#